data_AF-A0A087UWN0-F1
#
_entry.id   AF-A0A087UWN0-F1
#
_cell.length_a   1.000
_cell.length_b   1.000
_cell.length_c   1.000
_cell.angle_alpha   90.00
_cell.angle_beta   90.00
_cell.angle_gamma   90.00
#
_symmetry.space_group_name_H-M   'P 1'
#
loop_
_entity.id
_entity.type
_entity.pdbx_description
1 polymer ?
#
loop_
_entity_poly.entity_id
_entity_poly.type
_entity_poly.pdbx_seq_one_letter_code
_entity_poly.pdbx_strand_id
1 'polypeptide(L)' 'MKKCCILIATLLLFSASDCVLSASVRTCIINCGQCKKMYGEYFLGQRCAEECIKTNGLLVPDCNEPNTIMRYLSKLAR' A
#
# COMPACT_ATOMS: atom_id res chain seq x y z
N MET A 1 -4.38 -12.31 -14.60
CA MET A 1 -3.73 -12.57 -15.91
C MET A 1 -3.16 -11.25 -16.43
N LYS A 2 -1.92 -10.92 -16.04
CA LYS A 2 -0.77 -10.87 -16.95
C LYS A 2 -1.05 -10.06 -18.24
N LYS A 3 -1.24 -8.75 -18.11
CA LYS A 3 -1.29 -7.82 -19.25
C LYS A 3 -0.52 -6.55 -18.88
N CYS A 4 0.80 -6.62 -18.81
CA CYS A 4 1.59 -5.40 -18.65
C CYS A 4 2.92 -5.37 -19.43
N CYS A 5 3.41 -6.48 -19.99
CA CYS A 5 4.81 -6.49 -20.47
C CYS A 5 5.05 -6.96 -21.91
N ILE A 6 4.03 -7.28 -22.73
CA ILE A 6 4.30 -7.73 -24.10
C ILE A 6 3.50 -6.89 -25.09
N LEU A 7 4.10 -5.80 -25.53
CA LEU A 7 4.18 -5.40 -26.95
C LEU A 7 5.10 -4.19 -27.03
N ILE A 8 6.40 -4.50 -26.97
CA ILE A 8 7.51 -3.62 -27.29
C ILE A 8 7.52 -3.51 -28.80
N ALA A 9 7.03 -2.41 -29.36
CA ALA A 9 7.49 -1.95 -30.66
C ALA A 9 7.14 -0.48 -30.87
N THR A 10 8.10 0.37 -30.55
CA THR A 10 8.61 1.42 -31.43
C THR A 10 8.27 2.92 -31.30
N LEU A 11 7.35 3.45 -30.46
CA LEU A 11 7.15 4.93 -30.58
C LEU A 11 6.71 5.81 -29.39
N LEU A 12 6.62 5.37 -28.13
CA LEU A 12 6.03 6.23 -27.08
C LEU A 12 6.88 6.25 -25.79
N LEU A 13 7.84 7.17 -25.72
CA LEU A 13 8.73 7.37 -24.56
C LEU A 13 8.10 8.15 -23.38
N PHE A 14 6.77 8.30 -23.29
CA PHE A 14 6.18 9.23 -22.30
C PHE A 14 5.03 8.73 -21.41
N SER A 15 4.63 7.46 -21.45
CA SER A 15 3.46 7.00 -20.68
C SER A 15 3.64 5.62 -20.01
N ALA A 16 4.67 5.48 -19.18
CA ALA A 16 4.91 4.28 -18.37
C ALA A 16 4.76 4.49 -16.85
N SER A 17 4.49 5.71 -16.39
CA SER A 17 4.60 6.05 -14.96
C SER A 17 3.36 5.67 -14.13
N ASP A 18 2.18 5.52 -14.74
CA ASP A 18 0.92 5.40 -13.99
C ASP A 18 0.60 3.97 -13.54
N CYS A 19 1.12 2.94 -14.21
CA CYS A 19 0.77 1.54 -13.91
C CYS A 19 1.47 1.01 -12.65
N VAL A 20 2.73 1.39 -12.42
CA VAL A 20 3.51 0.97 -11.25
C VAL A 20 2.98 1.66 -9.98
N LEU A 21 2.61 2.93 -10.08
CA LEU A 21 2.09 3.73 -8.98
C LEU A 21 0.72 3.24 -8.48
N SER A 22 -0.14 2.78 -9.40
CA SER A 22 -1.43 2.20 -9.03
C SER A 22 -1.27 0.85 -8.31
N ALA A 23 -0.29 0.05 -8.73
CA ALA A 23 0.00 -1.23 -8.10
C ALA A 23 0.53 -1.08 -6.67
N SER A 24 1.37 -0.07 -6.39
CA SER A 24 1.90 0.19 -5.05
C SER A 24 0.82 0.62 -4.05
N VAL A 25 -0.07 1.55 -4.44
CA VAL A 25 -1.20 1.97 -3.58
C VAL A 25 -2.11 0.80 -3.24
N ARG A 26 -2.43 -0.05 -4.23
CA ARG A 26 -3.29 -1.21 -4.04
C ARG A 26 -2.71 -2.18 -3.01
N THR A 27 -1.43 -2.53 -3.14
CA THR A 27 -0.73 -3.41 -2.20
C THR A 27 -0.68 -2.79 -0.81
N CYS A 28 -0.37 -1.50 -0.71
CA CYS A 28 -0.35 -0.77 0.55
C CYS A 28 -1.70 -0.85 1.29
N ILE A 29 -2.82 -0.59 0.59
CA ILE A 29 -4.17 -0.65 1.19
C ILE A 29 -4.54 -2.08 1.62
N ILE A 30 -4.20 -3.10 0.81
CA ILE A 30 -4.45 -4.50 1.17
C ILE A 30 -3.73 -4.86 2.46
N ASN A 31 -2.46 -4.46 2.59
CA ASN A 31 -1.68 -4.71 3.80
C ASN A 31 -2.25 -3.96 5.01
N CYS A 32 -2.73 -2.71 4.86
CA CYS A 32 -3.46 -2.02 5.93
C CYS A 32 -4.68 -2.82 6.40
N GLY A 33 -5.43 -3.42 5.48
CA GLY A 33 -6.56 -4.30 5.79
C GLY A 33 -6.14 -5.57 6.53
N GLN A 34 -5.04 -6.20 6.12
CA GLN A 34 -4.47 -7.36 6.82
C GLN A 34 -4.04 -7.00 8.24
N CYS A 35 -3.33 -5.89 8.43
CA CYS A 35 -2.87 -5.47 9.74
C CYS A 35 -4.06 -5.09 10.64
N LYS A 36 -5.10 -4.43 10.10
CA LYS A 36 -6.34 -4.17 10.85
C LYS A 36 -7.01 -5.48 11.30
N LYS A 37 -7.03 -6.52 10.46
CA LYS A 37 -7.56 -7.84 10.85
C LYS A 37 -6.72 -8.52 11.93
N MET A 38 -5.39 -8.36 11.88
CA MET A 38 -4.46 -8.96 12.84
C MET A 38 -4.48 -8.28 14.20
N TYR A 39 -4.43 -6.95 14.23
CA TYR A 39 -4.27 -6.14 15.43
C TYR A 39 -5.59 -5.56 15.96
N GLY A 40 -6.69 -5.67 15.22
CA GLY A 40 -8.01 -5.24 15.66
C GLY A 40 -8.08 -3.74 15.97
N GLU A 41 -8.67 -3.39 17.12
CA GLU A 41 -8.85 -2.00 17.55
C GLU A 41 -7.55 -1.28 17.91
N TYR A 42 -6.47 -2.02 18.13
CA TYR A 42 -5.14 -1.44 18.33
C TYR A 42 -4.55 -0.85 17.05
N PHE A 43 -5.09 -1.17 15.87
CA PHE A 43 -4.57 -0.68 14.59
C PHE A 43 -5.51 0.32 13.93
N LEU A 44 -4.99 1.51 13.66
CA LEU A 44 -5.67 2.64 13.05
C LEU A 44 -5.71 2.47 11.53
N GLY A 45 -6.52 1.52 11.06
CA GLY A 45 -6.60 1.13 9.65
C GLY A 45 -6.92 2.28 8.70
N GLN A 46 -7.79 3.21 9.09
CA GLN A 46 -8.10 4.40 8.29
C GLN A 46 -6.86 5.27 8.09
N ARG A 47 -6.10 5.55 9.15
CA ARG A 47 -4.87 6.34 9.08
C ARG A 47 -3.82 5.70 8.18
N CYS A 48 -3.71 4.37 8.24
CA CYS A 48 -2.84 3.60 7.35
C CYS A 48 -3.24 3.77 5.87
N ALA A 49 -4.53 3.60 5.55
CA ALA A 49 -5.03 3.73 4.18
C ALA A 49 -4.89 5.15 3.61
N GLU A 50 -5.15 6.18 4.43
CA GLU A 50 -4.95 7.59 4.06
C GLU A 50 -3.48 7.87 3.71
N GLU A 51 -2.54 7.28 4.44
CA GLU A 51 -1.12 7.42 4.13
C GLU A 51 -0.70 6.67 2.86
N CYS A 52 -1.27 5.51 2.58
CA CYS A 52 -1.08 4.83 1.30
C CYS A 52 -1.47 5.72 0.12
N ILE A 53 -2.58 6.45 0.23
CA ILE A 53 -3.01 7.39 -0.82
C ILE A 53 -2.05 8.59 -0.88
N LYS A 54 -1.72 9.19 0.27
CA LYS A 54 -0.83 10.36 0.35
C LYS A 54 0.56 10.11 -0.21
N THR A 55 1.09 8.91 -0.01
CA THR A 55 2.45 8.52 -0.41
C THR A 55 2.49 7.75 -1.72
N ASN A 56 1.35 7.62 -2.41
CA ASN A 56 1.20 6.75 -3.58
C ASN A 56 1.74 5.32 -3.36
N GLY A 57 1.54 4.78 -2.15
CA GLY A 57 1.95 3.43 -1.78
C GLY A 57 3.46 3.21 -1.70
N LEU A 58 4.28 4.27 -1.63
CA LEU A 58 5.72 4.14 -1.44
C LEU A 58 6.10 3.60 -0.05
N LEU A 59 5.23 3.83 0.95
CA LEU A 59 5.39 3.31 2.30
C LEU A 59 4.41 2.15 2.51
N VAL A 60 4.80 0.94 2.11
CA VAL A 60 3.98 -0.27 2.27
C VAL A 60 4.17 -0.82 3.69
N PRO A 61 3.10 -0.96 4.50
CA PRO A 61 3.19 -1.60 5.80
C PRO A 61 3.37 -3.11 5.65
N ASP A 62 4.15 -3.71 6.55
CA ASP A 62 4.23 -5.16 6.75
C ASP A 62 3.82 -5.47 8.19
N CYS A 63 2.75 -6.26 8.33
CA CYS A 63 2.18 -6.57 9.63
C CYS A 63 3.14 -7.38 10.53
N ASN A 64 4.19 -7.97 9.96
CA ASN A 64 5.21 -8.73 10.69
C ASN A 64 6.50 -7.92 10.93
N GLU A 65 6.61 -6.70 10.42
CA GLU A 65 7.75 -5.80 10.65
C GLU A 65 7.29 -4.61 11.50
N PRO A 66 7.46 -4.65 12.83
CA PRO A 66 6.90 -3.66 13.75
C PRO A 66 7.26 -2.22 13.41
N ASN A 67 8.47 -2.00 12.87
CA ASN A 67 8.96 -0.68 12.50
C ASN A 67 8.11 -0.01 11.40
N THR A 68 7.46 -0.80 10.53
CA THR A 68 6.61 -0.29 9.45
C THR A 68 5.19 0.07 9.91
N ILE A 69 4.73 -0.49 11.03
CA ILE A 69 3.35 -0.34 11.51
C ILE A 69 3.21 0.47 12.81
N MET A 70 4.30 0.73 13.53
CA MET A 70 4.28 1.36 14.86
C MET A 70 3.50 2.69 14.89
N ARG A 71 3.57 3.46 13.80
CA ARG A 71 2.85 4.74 13.65
C ARG A 71 1.33 4.62 13.50
N TYR A 72 0.84 3.42 13.24
CA TYR A 72 -0.59 3.11 13.10
C TYR A 72 -1.13 2.35 14.32
N LEU A 73 -0.30 2.05 15.31
CA LEU A 73 -0.74 1.42 16.54
C LEU A 73 -1.26 2.47 17.53
N SER A 74 -2.42 2.21 18.13
CA SER A 74 -2.96 2.99 19.24
C SER A 74 -2.51 2.38 20.57
N LYS A 75 -2.24 3.23 21.57
CA LYS A 75 -2.00 2.79 22.96
C LYS A 75 -3.29 2.45 23.71
N LEU A 76 -4.43 2.69 23.08
CA LEU A 76 -5.76 2.58 23.68
C LEU A 76 -6.61 1.74 22.72
N ALA A 77 -6.68 0.42 22.95
CA ALA A 77 -7.87 -0.31 22.51
C ALA A 77 -8.94 -0.09 23.58
N ARG A 78 -10.14 0.25 23.12
CA ARG A 78 -11.32 0.24 23.99
C ARG A 78 -11.79 -1.19 24.20
#